data_AF-A0A914EJ55-F1
#
_entry.id   AF-A0A914EJ55-F1
#
_cell.length_a   1.000
_cell.length_b   1.000
_cell.length_c   1.000
_cell.angle_alpha   90.00
_cell.angle_beta   90.00
_cell.angle_gamma   90.00
#
_symmetry.space_group_name_H-M   'P 1'
#
loop_
_entity.id
_entity.type
_entity.pdbx_description
1 polymer ?
#
loop_
_entity_poly.entity_id
_entity_poly.type
_entity_poly.pdbx_seq_one_letter_code
_entity_poly.pdbx_strand_id
1 'polypeptide(L)'
;MPLKPVPGPQLSVQEYVAKGEIEFDLTPHIETWRVLEKFYKQGVFKVIGISNFDEEQIQDLYNKAEIKPMNFQTECHVYLQQYELHEFCKKLGIVMTSYATLGNPGRLSIHKKEGDPEPLKHPYVLELAQKYNKDPGQILLRQMLQRGIAVIPKSTNPARIRSNKEVFDFNLTTEEMENFKAIKDYRRFFGLEILKNHPYYPRK
;
A
#
# COMPACT_ATOMS: atom_id res chain seq x y z
N MET A 1 -19.36 -11.82 25.09
CA MET A 1 -18.25 -11.18 25.81
C MET A 1 -17.31 -10.60 24.77
N PRO A 2 -17.03 -9.28 24.74
CA PRO A 2 -16.06 -8.74 23.78
C PRO A 2 -14.68 -9.30 24.12
N LEU A 3 -14.00 -9.87 23.11
CA LEU A 3 -12.63 -10.37 23.26
C LEU A 3 -11.74 -9.21 23.72
N LYS A 4 -11.07 -9.36 24.86
CA LYS A 4 -10.05 -8.40 25.30
C LYS A 4 -8.93 -8.39 24.24
N PRO A 5 -8.39 -7.22 23.88
CA PRO A 5 -7.22 -7.16 23.00
C PRO A 5 -6.09 -7.98 23.63
N VAL A 6 -5.58 -8.96 22.90
CA VAL A 6 -4.32 -9.62 23.28
C VAL A 6 -3.23 -8.55 23.13
N PRO A 7 -2.38 -8.31 24.14
CA PRO A 7 -1.25 -7.41 23.99
C PRO A 7 -0.45 -7.83 22.76
N GLY A 8 -0.09 -6.85 21.90
CA GLY A 8 0.85 -7.12 20.83
C GLY A 8 2.15 -7.70 21.39
N PRO A 9 2.93 -8.42 20.57
CA PRO A 9 4.16 -9.06 21.02
C PRO A 9 5.05 -8.07 21.81
N GLN A 10 5.46 -8.50 23.02
CA GLN A 10 6.26 -7.69 23.95
C GLN A 10 7.75 -7.65 23.57
N LEU A 11 8.19 -8.55 22.68
CA LEU A 11 9.56 -8.65 22.24
C LEU A 11 9.72 -8.02 20.85
N SER A 12 10.90 -7.49 20.57
CA SER A 12 11.33 -7.14 19.22
C SER A 12 11.57 -8.40 18.38
N VAL A 13 11.43 -8.32 17.05
CA VAL A 13 11.74 -9.48 16.18
C VAL A 13 13.21 -9.87 16.21
N GLN A 14 14.10 -8.98 16.64
CA GLN A 14 15.49 -9.34 16.91
C GLN A 14 15.59 -10.31 18.09
N GLU A 15 14.79 -10.10 19.14
CA GLU A 15 14.70 -11.02 20.26
C GLU A 15 13.97 -12.32 19.86
N TYR A 16 12.96 -12.26 18.99
CA TYR A 16 12.34 -13.47 18.45
C TYR A 16 13.29 -14.28 17.55
N VAL A 17 14.06 -13.64 16.68
CA VAL A 17 15.08 -14.29 15.83
C VAL A 17 16.21 -14.85 16.71
N ALA A 18 16.69 -14.08 17.70
CA ALA A 18 17.71 -14.54 18.64
C ALA A 18 17.23 -15.70 19.55
N LYS A 19 15.92 -15.78 19.80
CA LYS A 19 15.27 -16.89 20.51
C LYS A 19 14.88 -18.06 19.58
N GLY A 20 15.11 -17.95 18.27
CA GLY A 20 14.71 -18.97 17.29
C GLY A 20 13.19 -19.08 17.05
N GLU A 21 12.42 -18.07 17.46
CA GLU A 21 10.96 -18.02 17.31
C GLU A 21 10.51 -17.46 15.94
N ILE A 22 11.42 -16.78 15.23
CA ILE A 22 11.27 -16.39 13.81
C ILE A 22 12.52 -16.84 13.06
N GLU A 23 12.33 -17.68 12.04
CA GLU A 23 13.39 -18.12 11.13
C GLU A 23 13.12 -17.55 9.74
N PHE A 24 14.15 -16.98 9.12
CA PHE A 24 14.04 -16.46 7.76
C PHE A 24 14.28 -17.58 6.75
N ASP A 25 13.29 -17.80 5.89
CA ASP A 25 13.47 -18.62 4.70
C ASP A 25 14.02 -17.76 3.55
N LEU A 26 15.09 -18.24 2.92
CA LEU A 26 15.83 -17.52 1.87
C LEU A 26 15.40 -17.95 0.47
N THR A 27 14.14 -18.33 0.30
CA THR A 27 13.56 -18.69 -0.99
C THR A 27 13.67 -17.51 -1.97
N PRO A 28 14.37 -17.66 -3.12
CA PRO A 28 14.44 -16.62 -4.13
C PRO A 28 13.06 -16.31 -4.72
N HIS A 29 12.74 -15.03 -4.93
CA HIS A 29 11.42 -14.61 -5.44
C HIS A 29 11.00 -15.29 -6.75
N ILE A 30 11.96 -15.56 -7.63
CA ILE A 30 11.71 -16.22 -8.92
C ILE A 30 11.23 -17.66 -8.77
N GLU A 31 11.62 -18.38 -7.72
CA GLU A 31 11.17 -19.76 -7.50
C GLU A 31 9.69 -19.79 -7.16
N THR A 32 9.25 -18.92 -6.25
CA THR A 32 7.84 -18.71 -5.94
C THR A 32 7.06 -18.23 -7.16
N TRP A 33 7.63 -17.31 -7.95
CA TRP A 33 6.98 -16.79 -9.14
C TRP A 33 6.70 -17.87 -10.18
N ARG A 34 7.65 -18.79 -10.44
CA ARG A 34 7.44 -19.92 -11.36
C ARG A 34 6.24 -20.80 -10.98
N VAL A 35 5.97 -20.94 -9.69
CA VAL A 35 4.77 -21.64 -9.20
C VAL A 35 3.51 -20.85 -9.55
N LEU A 36 3.51 -19.53 -9.37
CA LEU A 36 2.39 -18.67 -9.78
C LEU A 36 2.15 -18.72 -11.30
N GLU A 37 3.21 -18.73 -12.11
CA GLU A 37 3.13 -18.87 -13.57
C GLU A 37 2.49 -20.20 -13.99
N LYS A 38 2.86 -21.30 -13.32
CA LYS A 38 2.25 -22.61 -13.55
C LYS A 38 0.74 -22.58 -13.30
N PHE A 39 0.29 -22.02 -12.18
CA PHE A 39 -1.14 -21.93 -11.86
C PHE A 39 -1.90 -20.95 -12.76
N TYR A 40 -1.24 -19.89 -13.21
CA TYR A 40 -1.78 -18.99 -14.23
C TYR A 40 -2.01 -19.72 -15.56
N LYS A 41 -1.01 -20.45 -16.07
CA LYS A 41 -1.10 -21.23 -17.32
C LYS A 41 -2.17 -22.33 -17.26
N GLN A 42 -2.41 -22.90 -16.08
CA GLN A 42 -3.49 -23.87 -15.85
C GLN A 42 -4.88 -23.22 -15.76
N GLY A 43 -4.97 -21.88 -15.82
CA GLY A 43 -6.23 -21.15 -15.74
C GLY A 43 -6.81 -21.03 -14.33
N VAL A 44 -6.08 -21.49 -13.30
CA VAL A 44 -6.46 -21.40 -11.88
C VAL A 44 -6.40 -19.94 -11.42
N PHE A 45 -5.32 -19.24 -11.75
CA PHE A 45 -5.21 -17.81 -11.54
C PHE A 45 -5.52 -17.07 -12.84
N LYS A 46 -6.38 -16.05 -12.76
CA LYS A 46 -6.69 -15.18 -13.91
C LYS A 46 -5.69 -14.04 -14.08
N VAL A 47 -5.04 -13.65 -12.98
CA VAL A 47 -4.05 -12.56 -12.89
C VAL A 47 -3.09 -12.93 -11.77
N ILE A 48 -1.81 -12.62 -11.94
CA ILE A 48 -0.76 -12.78 -10.91
C ILE A 48 -0.01 -11.45 -10.73
N GLY A 49 0.45 -11.19 -9.51
CA GLY A 49 1.07 -9.93 -9.12
C GLY A 49 1.89 -10.05 -7.85
N ILE A 50 2.49 -8.94 -7.45
CA ILE A 50 3.43 -8.83 -6.33
C ILE A 50 3.00 -7.75 -5.35
N SER A 51 3.53 -7.78 -4.14
CA SER A 51 3.24 -6.77 -3.10
C SER A 51 4.46 -6.49 -2.25
N ASN A 52 4.70 -5.22 -1.90
CA ASN A 52 5.83 -4.77 -1.07
C ASN A 52 7.21 -5.10 -1.66
N PHE A 53 7.35 -5.05 -2.98
CA PHE A 53 8.64 -5.10 -3.65
C PHE A 53 9.17 -3.67 -3.84
N ASP A 54 10.48 -3.49 -3.73
CA ASP A 54 11.15 -2.28 -4.21
C ASP A 54 11.45 -2.35 -5.72
N GLU A 55 11.91 -1.23 -6.30
CA GLU A 55 12.17 -1.12 -7.74
C GLU A 55 13.18 -2.17 -8.24
N GLU A 56 14.24 -2.45 -7.47
CA GLU A 56 15.27 -3.43 -7.81
C GLU A 56 14.68 -4.85 -7.85
N GLN A 57 13.87 -5.21 -6.85
CA GLN A 57 13.17 -6.49 -6.78
C GLN A 57 12.15 -6.66 -7.91
N ILE A 58 11.39 -5.60 -8.24
CA ILE A 58 10.44 -5.63 -9.37
C ILE A 58 11.21 -5.85 -10.68
N GLN A 59 12.30 -5.11 -10.91
CA GLN A 59 13.08 -5.21 -12.14
C GLN A 59 13.74 -6.59 -12.29
N ASP A 60 14.32 -7.13 -11.22
CA ASP A 60 14.93 -8.46 -11.21
C ASP A 60 13.90 -9.54 -11.56
N LEU A 61 12.74 -9.52 -10.90
CA LEU A 61 11.65 -10.44 -11.18
C LEU A 61 11.15 -10.27 -12.61
N TYR A 62 10.90 -9.04 -13.05
CA TYR A 62 10.41 -8.74 -14.38
C TYR A 62 11.34 -9.27 -15.47
N ASN A 63 12.66 -9.19 -15.28
CA ASN A 63 13.65 -9.71 -16.23
C ASN A 63 13.63 -11.24 -16.33
N LYS A 64 13.39 -11.94 -15.20
CA LYS A 64 13.43 -13.40 -15.12
C LYS A 64 12.10 -14.09 -15.41
N ALA A 65 10.99 -13.40 -15.19
CA ALA A 65 9.64 -13.94 -15.34
C ALA A 65 9.27 -14.21 -16.80
N GLU A 66 8.63 -15.34 -17.06
CA GLU A 66 7.98 -15.64 -18.34
C GLU A 66 6.65 -14.89 -18.45
N ILE A 67 5.81 -14.99 -17.41
CA ILE A 67 4.56 -14.22 -17.29
C ILE A 67 4.85 -13.01 -16.40
N LYS A 68 4.81 -11.81 -16.98
CA LYS A 68 5.12 -10.58 -16.24
C LYS A 68 4.09 -10.31 -15.13
N PRO A 69 4.50 -9.75 -13.98
CA PRO A 69 3.55 -9.32 -12.96
C PRO A 69 2.59 -8.28 -13.55
N MET A 70 1.29 -8.48 -13.39
CA MET A 70 0.27 -7.59 -13.96
C MET A 70 -0.20 -6.54 -12.93
N ASN A 71 -0.04 -6.84 -11.65
CA ASN A 71 -0.37 -5.95 -10.55
C ASN A 71 0.76 -5.85 -9.54
N PHE A 72 0.94 -4.67 -8.98
CA PHE A 72 1.82 -4.41 -7.86
C PHE A 72 1.07 -3.66 -6.76
N GLN A 73 1.01 -4.25 -5.57
CA GLN A 73 0.35 -3.64 -4.41
C GLN A 73 1.38 -3.05 -3.43
N THR A 74 1.22 -1.79 -3.04
CA THR A 74 2.14 -1.10 -2.11
C THR A 74 1.42 -0.03 -1.29
N GLU A 75 2.07 0.41 -0.21
CA GLU A 75 1.61 1.54 0.59
C GLU A 75 1.66 2.78 -0.28
N CYS A 76 0.49 3.41 -0.45
CA CYS A 76 0.40 4.63 -1.24
C CYS A 76 -0.71 5.53 -0.71
N HIS A 77 -0.35 6.69 -0.17
CA HIS A 77 -1.28 7.69 0.39
C HIS A 77 -0.68 9.09 0.31
N VAL A 78 -1.37 10.11 0.85
CA VAL A 78 -0.95 11.53 0.72
C VAL A 78 0.48 11.82 1.21
N TYR A 79 0.93 11.11 2.26
CA TYR A 79 2.31 11.21 2.78
C TYR A 79 3.31 10.20 2.17
N LEU A 80 2.89 9.36 1.23
CA LEU A 80 3.75 8.39 0.55
C LEU A 80 3.14 8.13 -0.83
N GLN A 81 3.27 9.08 -1.74
CA GLN A 81 2.47 9.08 -2.96
C GLN A 81 3.02 8.19 -4.07
N GLN A 82 4.25 7.68 -3.95
CA GLN A 82 4.84 6.73 -4.88
C GLN A 82 4.82 7.21 -6.35
N TYR A 83 5.15 8.48 -6.63
CA TYR A 83 5.10 8.98 -8.02
C TYR A 83 6.13 8.29 -8.91
N GLU A 84 7.36 8.17 -8.44
CA GLU A 84 8.48 7.55 -9.16
C GLU A 84 8.19 6.07 -9.41
N LEU A 85 7.80 5.34 -8.35
CA LEU A 85 7.47 3.92 -8.41
C LEU A 85 6.23 3.64 -9.28
N HIS A 86 5.24 4.52 -9.27
CA HIS A 86 4.07 4.43 -10.16
C HIS A 86 4.45 4.60 -11.63
N GLU A 87 5.26 5.60 -11.97
CA GLU A 87 5.72 5.80 -13.34
C GLU A 87 6.64 4.66 -13.81
N PHE A 88 7.47 4.11 -12.91
CA PHE A 88 8.24 2.90 -13.18
C PHE A 88 7.33 1.70 -13.51
N CYS A 89 6.32 1.42 -12.67
CA CYS A 89 5.37 0.33 -12.90
C CYS A 89 4.59 0.53 -14.22
N LYS A 90 4.15 1.75 -14.53
CA LYS A 90 3.48 2.07 -15.79
C LYS A 90 4.33 1.75 -17.02
N LYS A 91 5.63 2.07 -16.99
CA LYS A 91 6.56 1.75 -18.11
C LYS A 91 6.69 0.24 -18.34
N LEU A 92 6.55 -0.55 -17.28
CA LEU A 92 6.55 -2.02 -17.35
C LEU A 92 5.18 -2.64 -17.64
N GLY A 93 4.13 -1.82 -17.81
CA GLY A 93 2.76 -2.31 -18.00
C GLY A 93 2.14 -2.93 -16.74
N ILE A 94 2.67 -2.61 -15.56
CA ILE A 94 2.19 -3.13 -14.27
C ILE A 94 1.21 -2.12 -13.67
N VAL A 95 -0.01 -2.58 -13.34
CA VAL A 95 -1.01 -1.76 -12.65
C VAL A 95 -0.68 -1.67 -11.17
N MET A 96 -0.68 -0.47 -10.58
CA MET A 96 -0.46 -0.30 -9.15
C MET A 96 -1.77 -0.34 -8.35
N THR A 97 -1.74 -1.00 -7.20
CA THR A 97 -2.80 -1.01 -6.18
C THR A 97 -2.29 -0.34 -4.90
N SER A 98 -2.94 0.73 -4.47
CA SER A 98 -2.71 1.42 -3.21
C SER A 98 -3.40 0.68 -2.06
N TYR A 99 -2.60 0.17 -1.12
CA TYR A 99 -3.10 -0.16 0.21
C TYR A 99 -2.87 1.03 1.17
N ALA A 100 -3.64 1.03 2.26
CA ALA A 100 -3.60 2.08 3.28
C ALA A 100 -3.76 3.51 2.71
N THR A 101 -4.51 3.67 1.61
CA THR A 101 -4.83 4.98 1.00
C THR A 101 -5.35 6.00 2.02
N LEU A 102 -6.10 5.52 3.01
CA LEU A 102 -6.69 6.31 4.09
C LEU A 102 -5.83 6.38 5.38
N GLY A 103 -4.59 5.88 5.34
CA GLY A 103 -3.64 5.88 6.47
C GLY A 103 -3.89 4.84 7.57
N ASN A 104 -4.81 3.89 7.33
CA ASN A 104 -5.27 2.91 8.32
C ASN A 104 -5.71 3.56 9.66
N PRO A 105 -6.87 4.25 9.69
CA PRO A 105 -7.33 4.94 10.90
C PRO A 105 -7.53 4.02 12.11
N GLY A 106 -7.78 2.72 11.87
CA GLY A 106 -7.90 1.68 12.89
C GLY A 106 -6.58 1.03 13.31
N ARG A 107 -5.43 1.55 12.87
CA ARG A 107 -4.11 1.05 13.25
C ARG A 107 -3.95 1.14 14.77
N LEU A 108 -3.59 0.02 15.40
CA LEU A 108 -3.31 -0.04 16.84
C LEU A 108 -2.16 0.92 17.18
N SER A 109 -2.20 1.54 18.36
CA SER A 109 -1.18 2.51 18.81
C SER A 109 0.24 1.93 18.80
N ILE A 110 0.39 0.64 19.10
CA ILE A 110 1.67 -0.08 19.03
C ILE A 110 2.31 -0.12 17.63
N HIS A 111 1.54 0.19 16.59
CA HIS A 111 1.99 0.24 15.20
C HIS A 111 2.04 1.67 14.65
N LYS A 112 1.72 2.69 15.48
CA LYS A 112 1.86 4.10 15.13
C LYS A 112 3.22 4.60 15.62
N LYS A 113 3.98 5.26 14.74
CA LYS A 113 5.17 6.00 15.17
C LYS A 113 4.70 7.32 15.79
N GLU A 114 5.43 7.80 16.79
CA GLU A 114 5.15 9.11 17.37
C GLU A 114 5.23 10.19 16.27
N GLY A 115 4.22 11.06 16.21
CA GLY A 115 4.12 12.09 15.17
C GLY A 115 3.65 11.59 13.80
N ASP A 116 3.21 10.34 13.65
CA ASP A 116 2.61 9.88 12.39
C ASP A 116 1.39 10.75 12.04
N PRO A 117 1.39 11.41 10.87
CA PRO A 117 0.26 12.23 10.46
C PRO A 117 -0.94 11.35 10.05
N GLU A 118 -2.13 11.96 10.02
CA GLU A 118 -3.36 11.28 9.63
C GLU A 118 -3.80 11.79 8.24
N PRO A 119 -3.78 10.95 7.18
CA PRO A 119 -4.20 11.36 5.84
C PRO A 119 -5.58 12.02 5.78
N LEU A 120 -6.54 11.50 6.56
CA LEU A 120 -7.91 12.03 6.63
C LEU A 120 -8.02 13.40 7.28
N LYS A 121 -6.98 13.86 7.98
CA LYS A 121 -6.92 15.16 8.67
C LYS A 121 -5.94 16.13 8.01
N HIS A 122 -5.33 15.76 6.88
CA HIS A 122 -4.43 16.66 6.16
C HIS A 122 -5.18 17.95 5.78
N PRO A 123 -4.66 19.16 6.06
CA PRO A 123 -5.38 20.42 5.83
C PRO A 123 -5.92 20.56 4.40
N TYR A 124 -5.08 20.28 3.40
CA TYR A 124 -5.49 20.31 2.00
C TYR A 124 -6.61 19.30 1.65
N VAL A 125 -6.62 18.13 2.29
CA VAL A 125 -7.68 17.13 2.08
C VAL A 125 -9.00 17.63 2.67
N LEU A 126 -8.96 18.29 3.83
CA LEU A 126 -10.14 18.87 4.47
C LEU A 126 -10.70 20.06 3.66
N GLU A 127 -9.82 20.90 3.11
CA GLU A 127 -10.20 21.99 2.21
C GLU A 127 -10.96 21.47 0.98
N LEU A 128 -10.40 20.46 0.30
CA LEU A 128 -11.04 19.85 -0.86
C LEU A 128 -12.34 19.12 -0.48
N ALA A 129 -12.37 18.44 0.67
CA ALA A 129 -13.58 17.81 1.19
C ALA A 129 -14.72 18.83 1.34
N GLN A 130 -14.44 20.01 1.88
CA GLN A 130 -15.40 21.10 1.96
C GLN A 130 -15.79 21.63 0.57
N LYS A 131 -14.80 21.90 -0.30
CA LYS A 131 -15.04 22.41 -1.66
C LYS A 131 -15.98 21.53 -2.47
N TYR A 132 -15.77 20.22 -2.42
CA TYR A 132 -16.55 19.25 -3.18
C TYR A 132 -17.79 18.73 -2.45
N ASN A 133 -18.01 19.14 -1.20
CA ASN A 133 -19.03 18.57 -0.31
C ASN A 133 -18.92 17.03 -0.23
N LYS A 134 -17.71 16.56 0.07
CA LYS A 134 -17.32 15.15 0.13
C LYS A 134 -16.64 14.82 1.45
N ASP A 135 -16.59 13.54 1.80
CA ASP A 135 -15.79 13.05 2.91
C ASP A 135 -14.29 13.14 2.56
N PRO A 136 -13.39 13.41 3.53
CA PRO A 136 -11.94 13.39 3.31
C PRO A 136 -11.42 12.08 2.71
N GLY A 137 -12.06 10.96 3.06
CA GLY A 137 -11.74 9.66 2.47
C GLY A 137 -12.04 9.60 0.97
N GLN A 138 -13.13 10.21 0.52
CA GLN A 138 -13.49 10.25 -0.90
C GLN A 138 -12.46 11.06 -1.71
N ILE A 139 -11.97 12.18 -1.17
CA ILE A 139 -10.90 12.98 -1.78
C ILE A 139 -9.62 12.13 -1.98
N LEU A 140 -9.16 11.45 -0.93
CA LEU A 140 -7.95 10.61 -1.00
C LEU A 140 -8.09 9.45 -1.99
N LEU A 141 -9.26 8.81 -2.03
CA LEU A 141 -9.54 7.72 -2.98
C LEU A 141 -9.59 8.24 -4.41
N ARG A 142 -10.29 9.37 -4.64
CA ARG A 142 -10.38 9.99 -5.96
C ARG A 142 -9.00 10.37 -6.51
N GLN A 143 -8.14 10.93 -5.65
CA GLN A 143 -6.79 11.32 -6.01
C GLN A 143 -5.97 10.13 -6.56
N MET A 144 -6.03 8.96 -5.93
CA MET A 144 -5.34 7.77 -6.44
C MET A 144 -5.98 7.23 -7.72
N LEU A 145 -7.32 7.16 -7.76
CA LEU A 145 -8.04 6.68 -8.94
C LEU A 145 -7.77 7.53 -10.18
N GLN A 146 -7.69 8.86 -10.05
CA GLN A 146 -7.34 9.75 -11.16
C GLN A 146 -5.91 9.59 -11.66
N ARG A 147 -5.00 9.05 -10.84
CA ARG A 147 -3.63 8.68 -11.26
C ARG A 147 -3.59 7.33 -11.97
N GLY A 148 -4.72 6.62 -12.09
CA GLY A 148 -4.78 5.25 -12.60
C GLY A 148 -4.30 4.21 -11.58
N ILE A 149 -4.34 4.53 -10.28
CA ILE A 149 -3.95 3.62 -9.20
C ILE A 149 -5.23 3.03 -8.60
N ALA A 150 -5.31 1.69 -8.55
CA ALA A 150 -6.42 1.01 -7.89
C ALA A 150 -6.36 1.23 -6.36
N VAL A 151 -7.52 1.27 -5.69
CA VAL A 151 -7.61 1.48 -4.24
C VAL A 151 -8.41 0.37 -3.57
N ILE A 152 -8.00 -0.02 -2.36
CA ILE A 152 -8.66 -1.09 -1.57
C ILE A 152 -9.00 -0.62 -0.14
N PRO A 153 -9.88 0.39 0.03
CA PRO A 153 -10.18 0.93 1.36
C PRO A 153 -10.98 -0.07 2.21
N LYS A 154 -10.39 -0.49 3.32
CA LYS A 154 -11.07 -1.36 4.30
C LYS A 154 -11.99 -0.54 5.22
N SER A 155 -13.22 -1.02 5.39
CA SER A 155 -14.14 -0.55 6.44
C SER A 155 -15.04 -1.70 6.89
N THR A 156 -15.40 -1.72 8.19
CA THR A 156 -16.45 -2.58 8.74
C THR A 156 -17.73 -1.77 9.07
N ASN A 157 -17.70 -0.46 8.89
CA ASN A 157 -18.85 0.42 9.09
C ASN A 157 -19.63 0.56 7.77
N PRO A 158 -20.93 0.22 7.71
CA PRO A 158 -21.74 0.27 6.49
C PRO A 158 -21.83 1.65 5.84
N ALA A 159 -21.91 2.73 6.63
CA ALA A 159 -21.97 4.08 6.09
C ALA A 159 -20.67 4.45 5.37
N ARG A 160 -19.51 4.13 5.96
CA ARG A 160 -18.20 4.34 5.31
C ARG A 160 -18.01 3.47 4.08
N ILE A 161 -18.53 2.23 4.07
CA ILE A 161 -18.49 1.37 2.88
C ILE A 161 -19.26 2.02 1.72
N ARG A 162 -20.43 2.63 1.99
CA ARG A 162 -21.20 3.37 0.98
C ARG A 162 -20.44 4.62 0.51
N SER A 163 -20.01 5.47 1.45
CA SER A 163 -19.26 6.69 1.15
C SER A 163 -18.01 6.42 0.30
N ASN A 164 -17.21 5.39 0.61
CA ASN A 164 -16.00 5.03 -0.15
C ASN A 164 -16.27 4.65 -1.62
N LYS A 165 -17.52 4.32 -2.00
CA LYS A 165 -17.90 4.02 -3.40
C LYS A 165 -18.31 5.27 -4.18
N GLU A 166 -18.70 6.35 -3.51
CA GLU A 166 -19.20 7.59 -4.08
C GLU A 166 -18.04 8.53 -4.47
N VAL A 167 -17.11 7.99 -5.27
CA VAL A 167 -15.86 8.65 -5.69
C VAL A 167 -15.76 8.83 -7.21
N PHE A 168 -16.85 8.57 -7.93
CA PHE A 168 -16.90 8.60 -9.40
C PHE A 168 -17.74 9.74 -9.96
N ASP A 169 -18.40 10.51 -9.10
CA ASP A 169 -19.30 11.61 -9.45
C ASP A 169 -18.61 13.00 -9.38
N PHE A 170 -17.30 13.04 -9.11
CA PHE A 170 -16.51 14.27 -9.14
C PHE A 170 -15.09 14.03 -9.66
N ASN A 171 -14.39 15.11 -9.99
CA ASN A 171 -12.98 15.10 -10.38
C ASN A 171 -12.24 16.22 -9.65
N LEU A 172 -11.03 15.90 -9.18
CA LEU A 172 -10.02 16.88 -8.80
C LEU A 172 -9.44 17.51 -10.06
N THR A 173 -9.21 18.82 -10.03
CA THR A 173 -8.62 19.56 -11.15
C THR A 173 -7.14 19.22 -11.31
N THR A 174 -6.55 19.56 -12.46
CA THR A 174 -5.11 19.41 -12.70
C THR A 174 -4.29 20.14 -11.64
N GLU A 175 -4.69 21.37 -11.29
CA GLU A 175 -4.02 22.16 -10.25
C GLU A 175 -4.08 21.48 -8.89
N GLU A 176 -5.22 20.89 -8.53
CA GLU A 176 -5.36 20.20 -7.25
C GLU A 176 -4.53 18.92 -7.16
N MET A 177 -4.43 18.20 -8.28
CA MET A 177 -3.56 17.03 -8.40
C MET A 177 -2.07 17.43 -8.28
N GLU A 178 -1.66 18.56 -8.86
CA GLU A 178 -0.29 19.09 -8.69
C GLU A 178 -0.03 19.56 -7.25
N ASN A 179 -1.02 20.15 -6.57
CA ASN A 179 -0.89 20.52 -5.16
C ASN A 179 -0.73 19.30 -4.25
N PHE A 180 -1.41 18.18 -4.56
CA PHE A 180 -1.12 16.91 -3.88
C PHE A 180 0.35 16.49 -4.08
N LYS A 181 0.84 16.52 -5.31
CA LYS A 181 2.24 16.17 -5.64
C LYS A 181 3.26 17.05 -4.90
N ALA A 182 2.91 18.29 -4.59
CA ALA A 182 3.78 19.22 -3.87
C ALA A 182 3.95 18.93 -2.36
N ILE A 183 3.20 17.97 -1.79
CA ILE A 183 3.31 17.58 -0.38
C ILE A 183 4.64 16.86 -0.12
N LYS A 184 5.55 17.49 0.65
CA LYS A 184 6.93 17.02 0.89
C LYS A 184 7.14 16.20 2.17
N ASP A 185 6.08 15.85 2.88
CA ASP A 185 6.17 15.05 4.12
C ASP A 185 6.07 13.56 3.80
N TYR A 186 7.23 12.91 3.59
CA TYR A 186 7.34 11.51 3.22
C TYR A 186 7.33 10.60 4.45
N ARG A 187 6.24 9.87 4.67
CA ARG A 187 6.04 8.98 5.82
C ARG A 187 5.57 7.61 5.37
N ARG A 188 6.34 6.57 5.70
CA ARG A 188 5.94 5.17 5.58
C ARG A 188 5.41 4.65 6.93
N PHE A 189 4.12 4.33 6.97
CA PHE A 189 3.41 3.78 8.12
C PHE A 189 3.67 2.28 8.31
N PHE A 190 3.90 1.54 7.22
CA PHE A 190 4.10 0.09 7.25
C PHE A 190 5.51 -0.28 6.78
N GLY A 191 6.51 0.22 7.51
CA GLY A 191 7.91 -0.17 7.28
C GLY A 191 8.18 -1.64 7.60
N LEU A 192 7.46 -2.26 8.55
CA LEU A 192 7.77 -3.60 9.03
C LEU A 192 9.23 -3.73 9.51
N GLU A 193 9.70 -2.76 10.29
CA GLU A 193 11.10 -2.65 10.80
C GLU A 193 11.62 -3.94 11.43
N ILE A 194 10.71 -4.76 11.96
CA ILE A 194 10.97 -6.09 12.48
C ILE A 194 11.66 -7.02 11.46
N LEU A 195 11.42 -6.85 10.16
CA LEU A 195 11.97 -7.65 9.07
C LEU A 195 13.20 -7.01 8.42
N LYS A 196 13.71 -5.86 8.90
CA LYS A 196 14.74 -5.07 8.20
C LYS A 196 16.06 -5.79 7.92
N ASN A 197 16.35 -6.84 8.70
CA ASN A 197 17.54 -7.67 8.55
C ASN A 197 17.35 -8.84 7.57
N HIS A 198 16.13 -9.04 7.06
CA HIS A 198 15.87 -10.04 6.03
C HIS A 198 16.59 -9.64 4.72
N PRO A 199 17.28 -10.58 4.03
CA PRO A 199 18.00 -10.26 2.78
C PRO A 199 17.11 -9.65 1.69
N TYR A 200 15.84 -10.04 1.65
CA TYR A 200 14.83 -9.53 0.73
C TYR A 200 13.91 -8.44 1.32
N TYR A 201 14.30 -7.78 2.41
CA TYR A 201 13.53 -6.64 2.91
C TYR A 201 13.52 -5.51 1.87
N PRO A 202 12.35 -4.94 1.49
CA PRO A 202 12.26 -3.86 0.51
C PRO A 202 12.83 -2.57 1.11
N ARG A 203 13.92 -2.05 0.53
CA ARG A 203 14.70 -0.95 1.15
C ARG A 203 14.39 0.43 0.58
N LYS A 204 13.78 0.51 -0.59
CA LYS A 204 13.49 1.77 -1.28
C LYS A 204 12.05 1.79 -1.78
#